data_AF-W1XS07-F1
#
_entry.id   AF-W1XS07-F1
#
_cell.length_a   1.000
_cell.length_b   1.000
_cell.length_c   1.000
_cell.angle_alpha   90.00
_cell.angle_beta   90.00
_cell.angle_gamma   90.00
#
_symmetry.space_group_name_H-M   'P 1'
#
loop_
_entity.id
_entity.type
_entity.pdbx_description
1 polymer ?
#
loop_
_entity_poly.entity_id
_entity_poly.type
_entity_poly.pdbx_seq_one_letter_code
_entity_poly.pdbx_strand_id
1 'polypeptide(L)' 'DDAQHAIVVAGLTPIEANGYLDFFIDRPLGMKGYILNLTIRGQGVVKNQGREFVCRPGDILLFPPGEIHHYGR' A
#
# COMPACT_ATOMS: atom_id res chain seq x y z
N ASP A 1 -9.17 -18.34 -14.86
CA ASP A 1 -8.85 -17.32 -15.87
C ASP A 1 -7.71 -16.47 -15.32
N ASP A 2 -6.48 -16.80 -15.71
CA ASP A 2 -5.23 -16.27 -15.13
C ASP A 2 -4.74 -14.99 -15.81
N ALA A 3 -5.54 -14.43 -16.72
CA ALA A 3 -5.10 -13.43 -17.69
C ALA A 3 -4.92 -11.99 -17.16
N GLN A 4 -5.29 -11.69 -15.91
CA GLN A 4 -5.12 -10.33 -15.34
C GLN A 4 -3.80 -10.14 -14.57
N HIS A 5 -2.97 -11.17 -14.39
CA HIS A 5 -1.88 -11.14 -13.41
C HIS A 5 -0.52 -10.58 -13.90
N ALA A 6 -0.42 -10.06 -15.13
CA ALA A 6 0.86 -9.66 -15.73
C ALA A 6 0.88 -8.24 -16.34
N ILE A 7 -0.12 -7.41 -16.06
CA ILE A 7 -0.14 -6.02 -16.52
C ILE A 7 0.35 -5.06 -15.42
N VAL A 8 1.06 -4.00 -15.81
CA VAL A 8 1.40 -2.92 -14.90
C VAL A 8 0.16 -2.07 -14.65
N VAL A 9 -0.18 -1.88 -13.38
CA VAL A 9 -1.24 -0.98 -12.95
C VAL A 9 -0.62 0.14 -12.12
N ALA A 10 -1.02 1.37 -12.40
CA ALA A 10 -0.58 2.56 -11.66
C ALA A 10 -1.80 3.42 -11.30
N GLY A 11 -1.69 4.19 -10.23
CA GLY A 11 -2.76 5.07 -9.77
C GLY A 11 -2.32 5.96 -8.61
N LEU A 12 -3.20 6.86 -8.21
CA LEU A 12 -3.06 7.72 -7.05
C LEU A 12 -4.19 7.42 -6.06
N THR A 13 -3.85 7.26 -4.79
CA THR A 13 -4.83 7.06 -3.71
C THR A 13 -4.81 8.28 -2.77
N PRO A 14 -5.65 9.31 -3.04
CA PRO A 14 -5.71 10.51 -2.21
C PRO A 14 -6.58 10.25 -0.98
N ILE A 15 -5.99 9.66 0.07
CA ILE A 15 -6.70 9.41 1.32
C ILE A 15 -6.88 10.72 2.09
N GLU A 16 -8.13 11.06 2.39
CA GLU A 16 -8.53 12.22 3.19
C GLU A 16 -9.28 11.76 4.43
N ALA A 17 -9.21 12.54 5.51
CA ALA A 17 -9.78 12.16 6.78
C ALA A 17 -11.31 12.01 6.75
N ASN A 18 -11.81 10.85 7.19
CA ASN A 18 -13.21 10.46 7.14
C ASN A 18 -13.80 10.43 5.71
N GLY A 19 -12.93 10.40 4.69
CA GLY A 19 -13.32 10.24 3.30
C GLY A 19 -13.60 8.78 2.94
N TYR A 20 -14.15 8.54 1.76
CA TYR A 20 -14.50 7.18 1.31
C TYR A 20 -13.28 6.26 1.08
N LEU A 21 -12.07 6.82 0.93
CA LEU A 21 -10.81 6.08 0.84
C LEU A 21 -10.11 5.90 2.19
N ASP A 22 -10.73 6.38 3.29
CA ASP A 22 -10.14 6.36 4.63
C ASP A 22 -10.31 4.99 5.31
N PHE A 23 -9.69 3.98 4.70
CA PHE A 23 -9.64 2.63 5.23
C PHE A 23 -8.24 2.06 5.03
N PHE A 24 -7.91 1.04 5.83
CA PHE A 24 -6.66 0.32 5.68
C PHE A 24 -6.76 -0.65 4.50
N ILE A 25 -5.77 -0.62 3.62
CA ILE A 25 -5.52 -1.76 2.74
C ILE A 25 -5.08 -2.92 3.63
N ASP A 26 -5.78 -4.05 3.55
CA ASP A 26 -5.47 -5.26 4.31
C ASP A 26 -5.42 -6.48 3.38
N ARG A 27 -4.22 -6.91 3.06
CA ARG A 27 -3.92 -8.14 2.29
C ARG A 27 -2.90 -8.95 3.10
N PRO A 28 -3.35 -9.81 4.03
CA PRO A 28 -2.47 -10.53 4.93
C PRO A 28 -1.64 -11.61 4.24
N LEU A 29 -2.04 -12.04 3.03
CA LEU A 29 -1.31 -12.99 2.19
C LEU A 29 -0.61 -12.31 0.99
N GLY A 30 -0.60 -10.98 0.97
CA GLY A 30 0.02 -10.17 -0.06
C GLY A 30 -0.63 -10.25 -1.44
N MET A 31 0.19 -9.98 -2.45
CA MET A 31 -0.18 -10.04 -3.87
C MET A 31 0.79 -10.91 -4.66
N LYS A 32 0.42 -11.29 -5.89
CA LYS A 32 1.31 -12.04 -6.80
C LYS A 32 2.44 -11.20 -7.39
N GLY A 33 2.27 -9.88 -7.47
CA GLY A 33 3.23 -8.95 -8.09
C GLY A 33 3.85 -7.99 -7.08
N TYR A 34 4.76 -7.14 -7.56
CA TYR A 34 5.37 -6.07 -6.76
C TYR A 34 4.46 -4.84 -6.70
N ILE A 35 4.55 -4.08 -5.60
CA ILE A 35 4.08 -2.69 -5.53
C ILE A 35 5.25 -1.78 -5.15
N LEU A 36 5.39 -0.69 -5.89
CA LEU A 36 6.22 0.45 -5.51
C LEU A 36 5.29 1.60 -5.11
N ASN A 37 5.41 2.07 -3.88
CA ASN A 37 4.55 3.12 -3.32
C ASN A 37 5.40 4.34 -2.97
N LEU A 38 5.04 5.51 -3.50
CA LEU A 38 5.63 6.79 -3.14
C LEU A 38 4.60 7.61 -2.37
N THR A 39 4.93 7.98 -1.14
CA THR A 39 4.13 8.97 -0.42
C THR A 39 4.43 10.35 -0.99
N ILE A 40 3.42 11.07 -1.48
CA ILE A 40 3.57 12.42 -2.04
C ILE A 40 3.02 13.52 -1.13
N ARG A 41 2.12 13.18 -0.19
CA ARG A 41 1.51 14.13 0.76
C ARG A 41 1.00 13.37 2.00
N GLY A 42 0.96 14.05 3.15
CA GLY A 42 0.48 13.47 4.40
C GLY A 42 1.47 12.49 5.01
N GLN A 43 1.01 11.65 5.93
CA GLN A 43 1.76 10.51 6.48
C GLN A 43 0.89 9.27 6.39
N GLY A 44 1.53 8.12 6.19
CA GLY A 44 0.89 6.81 6.27
C GLY A 44 1.55 5.97 7.36
N VAL A 45 0.82 5.00 7.89
CA VAL A 45 1.35 3.97 8.77
C VAL A 45 1.29 2.62 8.07
N VAL A 46 2.45 1.95 8.00
CA VAL A 46 2.59 0.58 7.50
C VAL A 46 2.75 -0.32 8.70
N LYS A 47 1.91 -1.35 8.79
CA LYS A 47 1.87 -2.30 9.91
C LYS A 47 2.33 -3.67 9.43
N ASN A 48 3.15 -4.34 10.22
CA ASN A 48 3.55 -5.72 9.96
C ASN A 48 3.82 -6.44 11.29
N GLN A 49 2.99 -7.41 11.64
CA GLN A 49 3.16 -8.28 12.82
C GLN A 49 3.47 -7.50 14.12
N GLY A 50 2.67 -6.48 14.43
CA GLY A 50 2.82 -5.65 15.63
C GLY A 50 3.89 -4.56 15.55
N ARG A 51 4.62 -4.46 14.42
CA ARG A 51 5.52 -3.35 14.13
C ARG A 51 4.84 -2.31 13.25
N GLU A 52 5.23 -1.06 13.42
CA GLU A 52 4.75 0.06 12.62
C GLU A 52 5.91 0.87 12.04
N PHE A 53 5.72 1.34 10.81
CA PHE A 53 6.62 2.27 10.14
C PHE A 53 5.78 3.45 9.62
N VAL A 54 6.17 4.67 9.96
CA VAL A 54 5.50 5.89 9.48
C VAL A 54 6.21 6.39 8.22
N CYS A 55 5.54 6.32 7.07
CA CYS A 55 6.03 6.85 5.80
C CYS A 55 5.58 8.30 5.59
N ARG A 56 6.46 9.11 5.01
CA ARG A 56 6.34 10.57 4.83
C ARG A 56 6.60 10.94 3.37
N PRO A 57 6.29 12.18 2.95
CA PRO A 57 6.51 12.59 1.56
C PRO A 57 7.96 12.39 1.15
N GLY A 58 8.17 11.70 0.02
CA GLY A 58 9.49 11.31 -0.48
C GLY A 58 9.92 9.88 -0.14
N ASP A 59 9.30 9.24 0.84
CA ASP A 59 9.56 7.83 1.14
C ASP A 59 9.02 6.94 0.01
N ILE A 60 9.88 6.06 -0.49
CA ILE A 60 9.54 5.01 -1.46
C ILE A 60 9.58 3.66 -0.75
N LEU A 61 8.47 2.95 -0.80
CA LEU A 61 8.32 1.61 -0.25
C LEU A 61 8.21 0.59 -1.37
N LEU A 62 8.82 -0.58 -1.15
CA LEU A 62 8.73 -1.74 -2.03
C LEU A 62 8.05 -2.89 -1.28
N PHE A 63 6.97 -3.40 -1.85
CA PHE A 63 6.28 -4.61 -1.37
C PHE A 63 6.47 -5.73 -2.40
N PRO A 64 7.31 -6.75 -2.10
CA PRO A 64 7.47 -7.93 -2.95
C PRO A 64 6.22 -8.83 -2.99
N PRO A 65 6.17 -9.80 -3.93
CA PRO A 65 5.14 -10.81 -3.94
C PRO A 65 5.02 -11.55 -2.60
N GLY A 66 3.78 -11.73 -2.12
CA GLY A 66 3.46 -12.39 -0.86
C GLY A 66 3.73 -11.56 0.41
N GLU A 67 4.31 -10.36 0.30
CA GLU A 67 4.53 -9.48 1.45
C GLU A 67 3.20 -8.99 2.03
N ILE A 68 3.12 -8.74 3.34
CA ILE A 68 1.90 -8.23 3.97
C ILE A 68 1.66 -6.79 3.50
N HIS A 69 0.44 -6.49 3.04
CA HIS A 69 -0.01 -5.11 2.82
C HIS A 69 -1.02 -4.76 3.90
N HIS A 70 -0.56 -4.13 4.97
CA HIS A 70 -1.43 -3.54 5.98
C HIS A 70 -1.02 -2.09 6.18
N TYR A 71 -1.66 -1.17 5.46
CA TYR A 71 -1.31 0.25 5.52
C TYR A 71 -2.49 1.17 5.27
N GLY A 72 -2.41 2.36 5.85
CA GLY A 72 -3.42 3.41 5.79
C GLY A 72 -2.81 4.73 6.25
N ARG A 73 -3.65 5.73 6.51
CA ARG A 73 -3.21 6.96 7.18
C ARG A 73 -3.31 6.85 8.70
#